data_AF-A0A9D5JLJ4-F1
#
_entry.id   AF-A0A9D5JLJ4-F1
#
_cell.length_a   1.000
_cell.length_b   1.000
_cell.length_c   1.000
_cell.angle_alpha   90.00
_cell.angle_beta   90.00
_cell.angle_gamma   90.00
#
_symmetry.space_group_name_H-M   'P 1'
#
loop_
_entity.id
_entity.type
_entity.pdbx_description
1 polymer ?
#
loop_
_entity_poly.entity_id
_entity_poly.type
_entity_poly.pdbx_seq_one_letter_code
_entity_poly.pdbx_strand_id
1 'polypeptide(L)'
;MSSTPFIWMPERPDAAWAWLDDTGQHGWAVTREDKQGLATRLGPTANIVIPGQWVRIFAHDLPKMRSSDRLSAAGFSVEDDLAAPVAGQHVILGKGEDKRIGVIAENKMEAVWTDVSAANIVPLAIYADFDILRGEKAVEVMDRTIQPGPTGYTTDNRDVKEVHPVALAELVDISSALNFGQGAYASRRTLSLADGPWLRIAAMLVVTALAWLTWQGVQARGVSAQAEALRNEMNTMYTQATGEPAPANLAATVTRAARSGQVGERDFLSLSRALFEGLSTTDEVVIDTLRYDSRRNEISLRLIYSDFETAGQIETTFRERGERFVSGAVREQGGALLGEAVFSSGGES
;
A
#
# COMPACT_ATOMS: atom_id res chain seq x y z
N MET A 1 -12.11 -38.71 9.11
CA MET A 1 -11.31 -37.97 8.12
C MET A 1 -12.29 -37.58 7.03
N SER A 2 -12.46 -36.29 6.73
CA SER A 2 -13.35 -35.83 5.65
C SER A 2 -12.67 -36.19 4.32
N SER A 3 -12.98 -37.35 3.77
CA SER A 3 -12.40 -37.83 2.52
C SER A 3 -13.04 -37.06 1.37
N THR A 4 -12.28 -36.28 0.61
CA THR A 4 -12.83 -35.59 -0.57
C THR A 4 -13.48 -36.58 -1.54
N PRO A 5 -14.63 -36.27 -2.16
CA PRO A 5 -15.30 -37.18 -3.10
C PRO A 5 -14.41 -37.54 -4.28
N PHE A 6 -14.63 -38.73 -4.84
CA PHE A 6 -13.95 -39.26 -6.00
C PHE A 6 -14.93 -39.54 -7.14
N ILE A 7 -14.49 -39.27 -8.36
CA ILE A 7 -15.22 -39.57 -9.59
C ILE A 7 -14.30 -40.38 -10.51
N TRP A 8 -14.70 -41.60 -10.86
CA TRP A 8 -14.01 -42.47 -11.81
C TRP A 8 -14.64 -42.32 -13.19
N MET A 9 -13.82 -41.87 -14.14
CA MET A 9 -14.22 -41.69 -15.53
C MET A 9 -13.87 -42.96 -16.34
N PRO A 10 -14.79 -43.46 -17.18
CA PRO A 10 -14.54 -44.59 -18.07
C PRO A 10 -13.60 -44.20 -19.22
N GLU A 11 -13.13 -45.19 -20.00
CA GLU A 11 -12.40 -44.86 -21.24
C GLU A 11 -13.33 -44.30 -22.33
N ARG A 12 -14.56 -44.81 -22.36
CA ARG A 12 -15.56 -44.39 -23.34
C ARG A 12 -16.31 -43.15 -22.85
N PRO A 13 -16.31 -42.02 -23.58
CA PRO A 13 -16.92 -40.76 -23.11
C PRO A 13 -18.41 -40.86 -22.75
N ASP A 14 -19.14 -41.75 -23.44
CA ASP A 14 -20.57 -42.00 -23.27
C ASP A 14 -20.89 -42.97 -22.12
N ALA A 15 -19.91 -43.66 -21.56
CA ALA A 15 -20.13 -44.60 -20.47
C ALA A 15 -20.44 -43.88 -19.13
N ALA A 16 -20.99 -44.65 -18.20
CA ALA A 16 -21.34 -44.18 -16.86
C ALA A 16 -20.10 -43.79 -16.05
N TRP A 17 -20.21 -42.78 -15.19
CA TRP A 17 -19.17 -42.44 -14.22
C TRP A 17 -19.47 -43.08 -12.88
N ALA A 18 -18.48 -43.68 -12.25
CA ALA A 18 -18.60 -44.11 -10.86
C ALA A 18 -18.26 -42.94 -9.94
N TRP A 19 -18.98 -42.80 -8.82
CA TRP A 19 -18.68 -41.79 -7.82
C TRP A 19 -18.71 -42.36 -6.40
N LEU A 20 -17.94 -41.74 -5.51
CA LEU A 20 -17.86 -42.00 -4.07
C LEU A 20 -17.83 -40.67 -3.33
N ASP A 21 -18.72 -40.47 -2.38
CA ASP A 21 -18.77 -39.26 -1.56
C ASP A 21 -17.89 -39.36 -0.29
N ASP A 22 -17.85 -38.28 0.49
CA ASP A 22 -17.05 -38.19 1.72
C ASP A 22 -17.59 -39.01 2.89
N THR A 23 -18.83 -39.49 2.79
CA THR A 23 -19.50 -40.34 3.77
C THR A 23 -19.42 -41.83 3.40
N GLY A 24 -18.89 -42.16 2.23
CA GLY A 24 -18.79 -43.52 1.69
C GLY A 24 -20.01 -43.97 0.89
N GLN A 25 -20.99 -43.09 0.64
CA GLN A 25 -22.02 -43.39 -0.35
C GLN A 25 -21.42 -43.40 -1.74
N HIS A 26 -21.97 -44.23 -2.60
CA HIS A 26 -21.47 -44.42 -3.94
C HIS A 26 -22.61 -44.64 -4.91
N GLY A 27 -22.30 -44.49 -6.19
CA GLY A 27 -23.23 -44.81 -7.24
C GLY A 27 -22.65 -44.59 -8.62
N TRP A 28 -23.57 -44.56 -9.58
CA TRP A 28 -23.26 -44.40 -10.99
C TRP A 28 -24.00 -43.16 -11.53
N ALA A 29 -23.32 -42.39 -12.36
CA ALA A 29 -23.91 -41.32 -13.16
C ALA A 29 -23.92 -41.78 -14.62
N VAL A 30 -25.05 -42.34 -15.05
CA VAL A 30 -25.19 -43.02 -16.35
C VAL A 30 -25.56 -42.01 -17.42
N THR A 31 -26.59 -41.22 -17.16
CA THR A 31 -27.10 -40.23 -18.11
C THR A 31 -26.35 -38.91 -18.02
N ARG A 32 -26.53 -38.05 -19.03
CA ARG A 32 -26.01 -36.68 -19.00
C ARG A 32 -26.59 -35.88 -17.83
N GLU A 33 -27.87 -36.09 -17.52
CA GLU A 33 -28.55 -35.44 -16.39
C GLU A 33 -27.96 -35.88 -15.05
N ASP A 34 -27.69 -37.18 -14.88
CA ASP A 34 -27.02 -37.69 -13.68
C ASP A 34 -25.65 -37.05 -13.47
N LYS A 35 -24.86 -36.94 -14.55
CA LYS A 35 -23.53 -36.31 -14.52
C LYS A 35 -23.63 -34.84 -14.12
N GLN A 36 -24.59 -34.10 -14.66
CA GLN A 36 -24.83 -32.70 -14.30
C GLN A 36 -25.33 -32.52 -12.85
N GLY A 37 -26.02 -33.51 -12.30
CA GLY A 37 -26.47 -33.53 -10.91
C GLY A 37 -25.36 -33.84 -9.90
N LEU A 38 -24.17 -34.26 -10.34
CA LEU A 38 -23.07 -34.65 -9.42
C LEU A 38 -22.59 -33.49 -8.57
N ALA A 39 -22.52 -32.26 -9.08
CA ALA A 39 -22.08 -31.10 -8.30
C ALA A 39 -23.02 -30.79 -7.11
N THR A 40 -24.32 -31.00 -7.29
CA THR A 40 -25.31 -30.86 -6.22
C THR A 40 -25.16 -31.96 -5.17
N ARG A 41 -24.79 -33.18 -5.60
CA ARG A 41 -24.65 -34.34 -4.71
C ARG A 41 -23.34 -34.36 -3.94
N LEU A 42 -22.21 -34.17 -4.62
CA LEU A 42 -20.85 -34.31 -4.09
C LEU A 42 -20.25 -32.98 -3.64
N GLY A 43 -20.89 -31.86 -3.99
CA GLY A 43 -20.31 -30.53 -3.92
C GLY A 43 -19.55 -30.15 -5.20
N PRO A 44 -19.07 -28.90 -5.28
CA PRO A 44 -18.49 -28.34 -6.50
C PRO A 44 -17.08 -28.85 -6.80
N THR A 45 -16.46 -29.65 -5.92
CA THR A 45 -15.06 -30.07 -6.04
C THR A 45 -14.91 -31.56 -5.78
N ALA A 46 -14.16 -32.28 -6.63
CA ALA A 46 -13.89 -33.71 -6.47
C ALA A 46 -12.49 -34.10 -6.98
N ASN A 47 -11.97 -35.22 -6.49
CA ASN A 47 -10.83 -35.90 -7.10
C ASN A 47 -11.31 -36.66 -8.33
N ILE A 48 -10.63 -36.49 -9.46
CA ILE A 48 -10.97 -37.15 -10.72
C ILE A 48 -10.00 -38.30 -10.95
N VAL A 49 -10.53 -39.48 -11.22
CA VAL A 49 -9.75 -40.67 -11.55
C VAL A 49 -9.97 -40.98 -13.03
N ILE A 50 -8.89 -40.92 -13.79
CA ILE A 50 -8.88 -41.14 -15.23
C ILE A 50 -8.43 -42.57 -15.57
N PRO A 51 -8.85 -43.09 -16.73
CA PRO A 51 -8.35 -44.34 -17.28
C PRO A 51 -6.83 -44.44 -17.29
N GLY A 52 -6.27 -45.48 -16.67
CA GLY A 52 -4.84 -45.75 -16.76
C GLY A 52 -4.34 -46.02 -18.18
N GLN A 53 -5.23 -46.40 -19.09
CA GLN A 53 -4.94 -46.62 -20.51
C GLN A 53 -4.46 -45.36 -21.23
N TRP A 54 -4.85 -44.18 -20.74
CA TRP A 54 -4.44 -42.88 -21.31
C TRP A 54 -3.10 -42.40 -20.78
N VAL A 55 -2.53 -43.11 -19.80
CA VAL A 55 -1.38 -42.65 -19.03
C VAL A 55 -0.20 -43.58 -19.22
N ARG A 56 0.99 -42.99 -19.24
CA ARG A 56 2.26 -43.69 -19.05
C ARG A 56 3.02 -43.03 -17.91
N ILE A 57 3.57 -43.84 -17.00
CA ILE A 57 4.44 -43.36 -15.91
C ILE A 57 5.79 -44.05 -16.04
N PHE A 58 6.85 -43.24 -16.12
CA PHE A 58 8.23 -43.68 -16.23
C PHE A 58 8.98 -43.34 -14.94
N ALA A 59 9.89 -44.22 -14.52
CA ALA A 59 10.84 -43.88 -13.46
C ALA A 59 12.06 -43.22 -14.10
N HIS A 60 12.43 -42.02 -13.65
CA HIS A 60 13.55 -41.29 -14.22
C HIS A 60 14.32 -40.47 -13.19
N ASP A 61 15.64 -40.57 -13.21
CA ASP A 61 16.49 -39.70 -12.40
C ASP A 61 16.77 -38.41 -13.16
N LEU A 62 16.09 -37.33 -12.81
CA LEU A 62 16.35 -36.01 -13.37
C LEU A 62 17.36 -35.25 -12.50
N PRO A 63 18.33 -34.53 -13.09
CA PRO A 63 19.27 -33.73 -12.31
C PRO A 63 18.55 -32.68 -11.45
N LYS A 64 19.16 -32.30 -10.32
CA LYS A 64 18.67 -31.19 -9.49
C LYS A 64 18.83 -29.87 -10.26
N MET A 65 17.76 -29.42 -10.90
CA MET A 65 17.69 -28.15 -11.64
C MET A 65 16.40 -27.38 -11.33
N ARG A 66 16.23 -26.18 -11.91
CA ARG A 66 15.01 -25.37 -11.74
C ARG A 66 13.79 -26.11 -12.29
N SER A 67 12.60 -25.78 -11.77
CA SER A 67 11.35 -26.48 -12.12
C SER A 67 11.02 -26.43 -13.62
N SER A 68 11.23 -25.29 -14.28
CA SER A 68 11.06 -25.13 -15.73
C SER A 68 12.00 -26.04 -16.51
N ASP A 69 13.26 -26.06 -16.11
CA ASP A 69 14.33 -26.77 -16.83
C ASP A 69 14.16 -28.28 -16.64
N ARG A 70 13.70 -28.72 -15.46
CA ARG A 70 13.34 -30.12 -15.21
C ARG A 70 12.22 -30.58 -16.12
N LEU A 71 11.19 -29.76 -16.35
CA LEU A 71 10.06 -30.15 -17.19
C LEU A 71 10.50 -30.31 -18.65
N SER A 72 11.35 -29.41 -19.14
CA SER A 72 11.95 -29.54 -20.48
C SER A 72 12.84 -30.79 -20.57
N ALA A 73 13.71 -31.02 -19.58
CA ALA A 73 14.58 -32.19 -19.53
C ALA A 73 13.78 -33.50 -19.46
N ALA A 74 12.67 -33.52 -18.71
CA ALA A 74 11.76 -34.65 -18.63
C ALA A 74 11.14 -34.97 -19.98
N GLY A 75 10.66 -33.95 -20.71
CA GLY A 75 10.10 -34.12 -22.05
C GLY A 75 11.09 -34.79 -23.01
N PHE A 76 12.34 -34.32 -23.04
CA PHE A 76 13.39 -34.94 -23.86
C PHE A 76 13.72 -36.36 -23.41
N SER A 77 13.73 -36.62 -22.11
CA SER A 77 14.12 -37.92 -21.56
C SER A 77 13.13 -39.03 -21.88
N VAL A 78 11.83 -38.72 -21.98
CA VAL A 78 10.79 -39.69 -22.34
C VAL A 78 10.48 -39.71 -23.84
N GLU A 79 11.07 -38.82 -24.65
CA GLU A 79 10.78 -38.72 -26.08
C GLU A 79 11.05 -40.03 -26.82
N ASP A 80 12.16 -40.71 -26.50
CA ASP A 80 12.55 -41.98 -27.10
C ASP A 80 11.63 -43.16 -26.68
N ASP A 81 11.02 -43.07 -25.50
CA ASP A 81 10.13 -44.10 -24.93
C ASP A 81 8.66 -43.92 -25.35
N LEU A 82 8.33 -42.78 -25.97
CA LEU A 82 6.97 -42.47 -26.42
C LEU A 82 6.78 -42.92 -27.88
N ALA A 83 5.64 -43.57 -28.13
CA ALA A 83 5.22 -43.96 -29.49
C ALA A 83 4.70 -42.77 -30.34
N ALA A 84 4.74 -41.55 -29.81
CA ALA A 84 4.25 -40.34 -30.45
C ALA A 84 5.16 -39.15 -30.07
N PRO A 85 5.22 -38.09 -30.90
CA PRO A 85 5.97 -36.89 -30.56
C PRO A 85 5.54 -36.32 -29.20
N VAL A 86 6.49 -35.76 -28.45
CA VAL A 86 6.21 -35.08 -27.17
C VAL A 86 5.31 -33.85 -27.37
N ALA A 87 5.33 -33.26 -28.57
CA ALA A 87 4.39 -32.22 -28.95
C ALA A 87 2.94 -32.75 -28.91
N GLY A 88 2.08 -32.13 -28.12
CA GLY A 88 0.71 -32.60 -27.85
C GLY A 88 0.60 -33.58 -26.67
N GLN A 89 1.68 -33.77 -25.90
CA GLN A 89 1.68 -34.52 -24.65
C GLN A 89 1.78 -33.55 -23.46
N HIS A 90 0.94 -33.79 -22.47
CA HIS A 90 1.09 -33.19 -21.16
C HIS A 90 2.06 -34.04 -20.32
N VAL A 91 3.18 -33.44 -19.91
CA VAL A 91 4.21 -34.06 -19.08
C VAL A 91 4.05 -33.60 -17.63
N ILE A 92 4.12 -34.56 -16.70
CA ILE A 92 3.86 -34.39 -15.27
C ILE A 92 5.07 -34.87 -14.50
N LEU A 93 5.48 -34.12 -13.48
CA LEU A 93 6.59 -34.49 -12.62
C LEU A 93 6.08 -34.88 -11.23
N GLY A 94 6.71 -35.91 -10.66
CA GLY A 94 6.66 -36.21 -9.25
C GLY A 94 7.11 -35.02 -8.39
N LYS A 95 6.54 -34.90 -7.19
CA LYS A 95 6.91 -33.86 -6.22
C LYS A 95 7.97 -34.37 -5.25
N GLY A 96 8.85 -33.48 -4.81
CA GLY A 96 9.88 -33.80 -3.82
C GLY A 96 10.88 -34.81 -4.35
N GLU A 97 10.97 -35.96 -3.68
CA GLU A 97 11.85 -37.09 -4.02
C GLU A 97 11.20 -38.09 -4.99
N ASP A 98 9.94 -37.88 -5.41
CA ASP A 98 9.30 -38.73 -6.42
C ASP A 98 9.94 -38.50 -7.79
N LYS A 99 10.68 -39.52 -8.23
CA LYS A 99 11.45 -39.56 -9.47
C LYS A 99 10.63 -40.05 -10.67
N ARG A 100 9.31 -39.93 -10.64
CA ARG A 100 8.47 -40.39 -11.75
C ARG A 100 8.06 -39.25 -12.68
N ILE A 101 7.96 -39.59 -13.96
CA ILE A 101 7.45 -38.73 -15.02
C ILE A 101 6.16 -39.36 -15.55
N GLY A 102 5.04 -38.65 -15.42
CA GLY A 102 3.76 -39.03 -16.02
C GLY A 102 3.60 -38.36 -17.38
N VAL A 103 2.98 -39.06 -18.33
CA VAL A 103 2.66 -38.55 -19.66
C VAL A 103 1.23 -38.92 -20.02
N ILE A 104 0.49 -37.95 -20.56
CA ILE A 104 -0.87 -38.11 -21.11
C ILE A 104 -1.05 -37.18 -22.30
N ALA A 105 -1.80 -37.60 -23.31
CA ALA A 105 -2.09 -36.74 -24.45
C ALA A 105 -2.95 -35.53 -24.05
N GLU A 106 -2.62 -34.33 -24.56
CA GLU A 106 -3.32 -33.08 -24.23
C GLU A 106 -4.80 -33.15 -24.59
N ASN A 107 -5.16 -33.75 -25.73
CA ASN A 107 -6.55 -33.94 -26.15
C ASN A 107 -7.39 -34.78 -25.17
N LYS A 108 -6.77 -35.76 -24.48
CA LYS A 108 -7.43 -36.55 -23.44
C LYS A 108 -7.64 -35.73 -22.18
N MET A 109 -6.67 -34.91 -21.80
CA MET A 109 -6.82 -33.97 -20.68
C MET A 109 -7.90 -32.91 -20.97
N GLU A 110 -7.95 -32.36 -22.17
CA GLU A 110 -8.99 -31.43 -22.60
C GLU A 110 -10.38 -32.05 -22.58
N ALA A 111 -10.51 -33.31 -23.01
CA ALA A 111 -11.76 -34.05 -22.91
C ALA A 111 -12.21 -34.21 -21.44
N VAL A 112 -11.30 -34.60 -20.55
CA VAL A 112 -11.58 -34.69 -19.10
C VAL A 112 -12.06 -33.35 -18.55
N TRP A 113 -11.37 -32.25 -18.86
CA TRP A 113 -11.75 -30.91 -18.41
C TRP A 113 -13.08 -30.44 -18.97
N THR A 114 -13.38 -30.74 -20.24
CA THR A 114 -14.65 -30.43 -20.87
C THR A 114 -15.80 -31.14 -20.15
N ASP A 115 -15.62 -32.43 -19.90
CA ASP A 115 -16.61 -33.29 -19.28
C ASP A 115 -16.92 -32.87 -17.83
N VAL A 116 -15.90 -32.67 -17.00
CA VAL A 116 -16.09 -32.28 -15.59
C VAL A 116 -16.65 -30.85 -15.47
N SER A 117 -16.26 -29.94 -16.37
CA SER A 117 -16.83 -28.59 -16.43
C SER A 117 -18.30 -28.62 -16.81
N ALA A 118 -18.68 -29.47 -17.77
CA ALA A 118 -20.08 -29.66 -18.15
C ALA A 118 -20.94 -30.25 -17.01
N ALA A 119 -20.31 -30.94 -16.06
CA ALA A 119 -20.92 -31.44 -14.83
C ALA A 119 -20.89 -30.43 -13.65
N ASN A 120 -20.40 -29.20 -13.88
CA ASN A 120 -20.17 -28.19 -12.84
C ASN A 120 -19.23 -28.65 -11.70
N ILE A 121 -18.30 -29.56 -12.01
CA ILE A 121 -17.28 -30.04 -11.08
C ILE A 121 -15.94 -29.35 -11.38
N VAL A 122 -15.30 -28.85 -10.33
CA VAL A 122 -13.93 -28.35 -10.36
C VAL A 122 -12.99 -29.45 -9.85
N PRO A 123 -12.11 -30.01 -10.69
CA PRO A 123 -11.13 -31.00 -10.26
C PRO A 123 -10.23 -30.44 -9.16
N LEU A 124 -10.16 -31.15 -8.02
CA LEU A 124 -9.19 -30.84 -6.97
C LEU A 124 -7.80 -31.41 -7.35
N ALA A 125 -7.81 -32.63 -7.85
CA ALA A 125 -6.66 -33.35 -8.39
C ALA A 125 -7.16 -34.37 -9.42
N ILE A 126 -6.27 -34.75 -10.34
CA ILE A 126 -6.55 -35.75 -11.38
C ILE A 126 -5.51 -36.86 -11.22
N TYR A 127 -5.95 -38.12 -11.15
CA TYR A 127 -5.06 -39.26 -10.93
C TYR A 127 -5.34 -40.38 -11.92
N ALA A 128 -4.31 -41.14 -12.28
CA ALA A 128 -4.48 -42.41 -12.97
C ALA A 128 -5.01 -43.47 -11.98
N ASP A 129 -5.91 -44.33 -12.46
CA ASP A 129 -6.54 -45.36 -11.65
C ASP A 129 -5.55 -46.32 -10.97
N PHE A 130 -4.58 -46.87 -11.70
CA PHE A 130 -3.57 -47.78 -11.16
C PHE A 130 -2.64 -47.12 -10.13
N ASP A 131 -2.43 -45.81 -10.23
CA ASP A 131 -1.48 -45.08 -9.39
C ASP A 131 -2.06 -44.70 -8.02
N ILE A 132 -3.39 -44.65 -7.90
CA ILE A 132 -4.08 -44.45 -6.61
C ILE A 132 -4.46 -45.74 -5.92
N LEU A 133 -4.61 -46.85 -6.66
CA LEU A 133 -4.99 -48.12 -6.05
C LEU A 133 -3.76 -48.80 -5.42
N ARG A 134 -3.97 -49.49 -4.30
CA ARG A 134 -2.96 -50.32 -3.63
C ARG A 134 -3.47 -51.74 -3.51
N GLY A 135 -2.57 -52.70 -3.63
CA GLY A 135 -2.87 -54.12 -3.57
C GLY A 135 -2.01 -54.91 -4.54
N GLU A 136 -1.80 -56.19 -4.23
CA GLU A 136 -0.99 -57.07 -5.07
C GLU A 136 -1.78 -57.65 -6.26
N LYS A 137 -3.10 -57.73 -6.11
CA LYS A 137 -3.99 -58.35 -7.09
C LYS A 137 -4.55 -57.31 -8.06
N ALA A 138 -4.72 -57.72 -9.30
CA ALA A 138 -5.48 -56.96 -10.27
C ALA A 138 -6.94 -56.76 -9.79
N VAL A 139 -7.46 -55.57 -10.04
CA VAL A 139 -8.81 -55.14 -9.67
C VAL A 139 -9.57 -54.84 -10.96
N GLU A 140 -10.71 -55.49 -11.15
CA GLU A 140 -11.61 -55.14 -12.25
C GLU A 140 -12.35 -53.85 -11.87
N VAL A 141 -12.42 -52.86 -12.76
CA VAL A 141 -13.11 -51.59 -12.51
C VAL A 141 -13.74 -51.15 -13.82
N MET A 142 -15.07 -51.00 -13.82
CA MET A 142 -15.82 -50.51 -14.99
C MET A 142 -15.52 -51.36 -16.25
N ASP A 143 -14.87 -50.78 -17.26
CA ASP A 143 -14.54 -51.36 -18.55
C ASP A 143 -13.11 -51.94 -18.62
N ARG A 144 -12.41 -52.06 -17.49
CA ARG A 144 -10.98 -52.37 -17.46
C ARG A 144 -10.54 -53.21 -16.27
N THR A 145 -9.36 -53.81 -16.41
CA THR A 145 -8.64 -54.48 -15.33
C THR A 145 -7.41 -53.67 -14.99
N ILE A 146 -7.26 -53.32 -13.73
CA ILE A 146 -6.21 -52.45 -13.22
C ILE A 146 -5.25 -53.30 -12.40
N GLN A 147 -3.97 -53.29 -12.77
CA GLN A 147 -2.89 -53.79 -11.91
C GLN A 147 -2.37 -52.60 -11.08
N PRO A 148 -2.67 -52.55 -9.76
CA PRO A 148 -2.31 -51.40 -8.94
C PRO A 148 -0.78 -51.24 -8.76
N GLY A 149 -0.34 -50.00 -8.57
CA GLY A 149 1.02 -49.69 -8.13
C GLY A 149 1.65 -48.48 -8.83
N PRO A 150 2.82 -48.02 -8.37
CA PRO A 150 3.49 -46.81 -8.90
C PRO A 150 3.89 -46.88 -10.38
N THR A 151 4.07 -48.09 -10.90
CA THR A 151 4.28 -48.43 -12.33
C THR A 151 3.26 -49.46 -12.79
N GLY A 152 2.07 -49.43 -12.17
CA GLY A 152 0.94 -50.24 -12.54
C GLY A 152 0.49 -49.99 -13.98
N TYR A 153 -0.43 -50.81 -14.45
CA TYR A 153 -0.98 -50.68 -15.78
C TYR A 153 -2.43 -51.11 -15.81
N THR A 154 -3.12 -50.67 -16.86
CA THR A 154 -4.54 -50.91 -17.03
C THR A 154 -4.76 -51.52 -18.41
N THR A 155 -5.52 -52.61 -18.46
CA THR A 155 -5.87 -53.32 -19.68
C THR A 155 -7.38 -53.31 -19.90
N ASP A 156 -7.82 -53.29 -21.15
CA ASP A 156 -9.22 -53.48 -21.51
C ASP A 156 -9.76 -54.77 -20.91
N ASN A 157 -10.93 -54.69 -20.28
CA ASN A 157 -11.63 -55.88 -19.82
C ASN A 157 -12.79 -56.18 -20.78
N ARG A 158 -12.72 -57.34 -21.44
CA ARG A 158 -13.79 -57.81 -22.33
C ARG A 158 -14.96 -58.43 -21.57
N ASP A 159 -14.72 -58.89 -20.34
CA ASP A 159 -15.70 -59.51 -19.46
C ASP A 159 -16.01 -58.56 -18.30
N VAL A 160 -16.89 -57.60 -18.55
CA VAL A 160 -17.30 -56.58 -17.56
C VAL A 160 -17.93 -57.27 -16.35
N LYS A 161 -17.23 -57.26 -15.22
CA LYS A 161 -17.85 -57.43 -13.90
C LYS A 161 -17.81 -56.08 -13.20
N GLU A 162 -18.98 -55.58 -12.85
CA GLU A 162 -19.09 -54.31 -12.14
C GLU A 162 -18.47 -54.46 -10.74
N VAL A 163 -17.38 -53.75 -10.50
CA VAL A 163 -16.85 -53.57 -9.15
C VAL A 163 -17.46 -52.31 -8.55
N HIS A 164 -18.09 -52.47 -7.39
CA HIS A 164 -18.74 -51.38 -6.68
C HIS A 164 -17.71 -50.35 -6.20
N PRO A 165 -17.97 -49.04 -6.34
CA PRO A 165 -17.02 -48.00 -5.91
C PRO A 165 -16.64 -48.06 -4.42
N VAL A 166 -17.49 -48.65 -3.55
CA VAL A 166 -17.15 -48.88 -2.14
C VAL A 166 -15.95 -49.81 -1.95
N ALA A 167 -15.80 -50.83 -2.80
CA ALA A 167 -14.65 -51.73 -2.74
C ALA A 167 -13.35 -51.03 -3.17
N LEU A 168 -13.46 -49.94 -3.95
CA LEU A 168 -12.31 -49.11 -4.33
C LEU A 168 -11.88 -48.21 -3.18
N ALA A 169 -12.82 -47.72 -2.36
CA ALA A 169 -12.52 -46.81 -1.25
C ALA A 169 -11.43 -47.36 -0.30
N GLU A 170 -11.44 -48.66 -0.05
CA GLU A 170 -10.46 -49.34 0.82
C GLU A 170 -9.07 -49.48 0.18
N LEU A 171 -9.01 -49.44 -1.15
CA LEU A 171 -7.77 -49.61 -1.92
C LEU A 171 -7.16 -48.27 -2.35
N VAL A 172 -7.88 -47.16 -2.22
CA VAL A 172 -7.42 -45.83 -2.63
C VAL A 172 -6.42 -45.26 -1.63
N ASP A 173 -5.23 -44.96 -2.13
CA ASP A 173 -4.16 -44.23 -1.46
C ASP A 173 -3.52 -43.21 -2.41
N ILE A 174 -3.78 -41.94 -2.14
CA ILE A 174 -3.28 -40.82 -2.93
C ILE A 174 -1.92 -40.30 -2.46
N SER A 175 -1.35 -40.85 -1.37
CA SER A 175 -0.16 -40.28 -0.72
C SER A 175 1.06 -40.19 -1.63
N SER A 176 1.17 -41.14 -2.55
CA SER A 176 2.23 -41.23 -3.56
C SER A 176 1.71 -41.17 -4.99
N ALA A 177 0.46 -40.74 -5.23
CA ALA A 177 -0.06 -40.67 -6.60
C ALA A 177 0.40 -39.38 -7.32
N LEU A 178 0.73 -39.50 -8.61
CA LEU A 178 1.00 -38.36 -9.49
C LEU A 178 -0.30 -37.61 -9.78
N ASN A 179 -0.32 -36.32 -9.46
CA ASN A 179 -1.42 -35.44 -9.83
C ASN A 179 -1.23 -34.95 -11.28
N PHE A 180 -2.12 -35.31 -12.17
CA PHE A 180 -2.17 -34.90 -13.58
C PHE A 180 -2.77 -33.50 -13.79
N GLY A 181 -3.37 -32.90 -12.76
CA GLY A 181 -3.79 -31.51 -12.74
C GLY A 181 -2.63 -30.56 -12.42
N GLN A 182 -1.58 -30.58 -13.24
CA GLN A 182 -0.39 -29.73 -13.11
C GLN A 182 -0.20 -28.83 -14.34
N GLY A 183 0.66 -27.82 -14.22
CA GLY A 183 0.98 -26.91 -15.33
C GLY A 183 -0.26 -26.22 -15.91
N ALA A 184 -0.50 -26.39 -17.22
CA ALA A 184 -1.66 -25.82 -17.92
C ALA A 184 -3.01 -26.30 -17.37
N TYR A 185 -3.04 -27.48 -16.75
CA TYR A 185 -4.24 -28.11 -16.18
C TYR A 185 -4.29 -28.00 -14.66
N ALA A 186 -3.52 -27.08 -14.05
CA ALA A 186 -3.59 -26.85 -12.62
C ALA A 186 -4.92 -26.20 -12.23
N SER A 187 -5.62 -26.80 -11.27
CA SER A 187 -6.82 -26.20 -10.67
C SER A 187 -6.46 -24.85 -10.06
N ARG A 188 -6.98 -23.77 -10.65
CA ARG A 188 -6.79 -22.41 -10.13
C ARG A 188 -7.57 -22.33 -8.83
N ARG A 189 -6.88 -22.48 -7.69
CA ARG A 189 -7.46 -22.32 -6.36
C ARG A 189 -8.27 -21.02 -6.33
N THR A 190 -9.58 -21.14 -6.25
CA THR A 190 -10.43 -20.03 -5.84
C THR A 190 -10.10 -19.80 -4.37
N LEU A 191 -9.46 -18.68 -4.07
CA LEU A 191 -9.26 -18.24 -2.70
C LEU A 191 -10.65 -17.97 -2.11
N SER A 192 -11.25 -18.96 -1.45
CA SER A 192 -12.42 -18.73 -0.60
C SER A 192 -11.95 -17.86 0.57
N LEU A 193 -12.20 -16.55 0.48
CA LEU A 193 -11.97 -15.62 1.58
C LEU A 193 -12.88 -15.90 2.78
N ALA A 194 -13.92 -16.72 2.62
CA ALA A 194 -14.94 -16.98 3.63
C ALA A 194 -14.54 -18.03 4.67
N ASP A 195 -13.74 -19.04 4.32
CA ASP A 195 -13.49 -20.22 5.18
C ASP A 195 -12.09 -20.23 5.84
N GLY A 196 -11.36 -19.11 5.76
CA GLY A 196 -9.96 -19.05 6.18
C GLY A 196 -9.69 -18.22 7.45
N PRO A 197 -8.48 -18.35 8.03
CA PRO A 197 -8.00 -17.51 9.14
C PRO A 197 -7.97 -16.01 8.81
N TRP A 198 -8.16 -15.64 7.55
CA TRP A 198 -8.26 -14.26 7.06
C TRP A 198 -9.41 -13.47 7.68
N LEU A 199 -10.54 -14.12 8.02
CA LEU A 199 -11.63 -13.44 8.72
C LEU A 199 -11.19 -12.95 10.11
N ARG A 200 -10.33 -13.74 10.79
CA ARG A 200 -9.77 -13.38 12.11
C ARG A 200 -8.75 -12.26 11.98
N ILE A 201 -7.93 -12.28 10.92
CA ILE A 201 -6.98 -11.19 10.61
C ILE A 201 -7.72 -9.89 10.32
N ALA A 202 -8.79 -9.94 9.52
CA ALA A 202 -9.63 -8.78 9.23
C ALA A 202 -10.31 -8.24 10.50
N ALA A 203 -10.83 -9.12 11.37
CA ALA A 203 -11.40 -8.72 12.65
C ALA A 203 -10.36 -8.04 13.56
N MET A 204 -9.13 -8.56 13.65
CA MET A 204 -8.05 -7.91 14.40
C MET A 204 -7.73 -6.52 13.84
N LEU A 205 -7.62 -6.38 12.52
CA LEU A 205 -7.36 -5.07 11.89
C LEU A 205 -8.45 -4.05 12.24
N VAL A 206 -9.73 -4.44 12.23
CA VAL A 206 -10.84 -3.55 12.61
C VAL A 206 -10.72 -3.14 14.07
N VAL A 207 -10.45 -4.08 14.98
CA VAL A 207 -10.28 -3.77 16.41
C VAL A 207 -9.10 -2.83 16.64
N THR A 208 -7.97 -3.08 15.98
CA THR A 208 -6.79 -2.21 16.07
C THR A 208 -7.06 -0.81 15.51
N ALA A 209 -7.77 -0.70 14.39
CA ALA A 209 -8.15 0.59 13.81
C ALA A 209 -9.07 1.39 14.74
N LEU A 210 -10.05 0.72 15.38
CA LEU A 210 -10.93 1.35 16.36
C LEU A 210 -10.17 1.83 17.59
N ALA A 211 -9.25 1.01 18.13
CA ALA A 211 -8.41 1.39 19.27
C ALA A 211 -7.49 2.60 18.94
N TRP A 212 -6.97 2.67 17.71
CA TRP A 212 -6.18 3.80 17.26
C TRP A 212 -7.02 5.09 17.15
N LEU A 213 -8.23 4.99 16.60
CA LEU A 213 -9.14 6.13 16.48
C LEU A 213 -9.61 6.65 17.84
N THR A 214 -9.91 5.76 18.80
CA THR A 214 -10.29 6.18 20.15
C THR A 214 -9.14 6.90 20.85
N TRP A 215 -7.91 6.39 20.73
CA TRP A 215 -6.72 7.05 21.25
C TRP A 215 -6.54 8.45 20.67
N GLN A 216 -6.69 8.59 19.34
CA GLN A 216 -6.56 9.88 18.67
C GLN A 216 -7.64 10.89 19.08
N GLY A 217 -8.86 10.42 19.29
CA GLY A 217 -9.97 11.25 19.77
C GLY A 217 -9.77 11.79 21.19
N VAL A 218 -9.14 11.01 22.08
CA VAL A 218 -8.83 11.45 23.45
C VAL A 218 -7.75 12.54 23.45
N GLN A 219 -6.69 12.37 22.66
CA GLN A 219 -5.63 13.40 22.58
C GLN A 219 -6.13 14.73 22.02
N ALA A 220 -7.00 14.69 21.01
CA ALA A 220 -7.55 15.90 20.40
C ALA A 220 -8.33 16.76 21.43
N ARG A 221 -9.12 16.12 22.31
CA ARG A 221 -9.86 16.83 23.36
C ARG A 221 -8.97 17.38 24.46
N GLY A 222 -7.89 16.69 24.81
CA GLY A 222 -6.95 17.14 25.83
C GLY A 222 -6.22 18.42 25.42
N VAL A 223 -5.76 18.49 24.17
CA VAL A 223 -5.02 19.66 23.65
C VAL A 223 -5.94 20.88 23.53
N SER A 224 -7.18 20.72 23.07
CA SER A 224 -8.13 21.84 23.00
C SER A 224 -8.49 22.40 24.36
N ALA A 225 -8.68 21.54 25.37
CA ALA A 225 -8.98 21.98 26.74
C ALA A 225 -7.83 22.78 27.37
N GLN A 226 -6.58 22.37 27.13
CA GLN A 226 -5.40 23.12 27.59
C GLN A 226 -5.27 24.49 26.91
N ALA A 227 -5.56 24.56 25.60
CA ALA A 227 -5.53 25.81 24.84
C ALA A 227 -6.60 26.81 25.34
N GLU A 228 -7.81 26.33 25.65
CA GLU A 228 -8.89 27.16 26.20
C GLU A 228 -8.56 27.66 27.61
N ALA A 229 -8.03 26.80 28.48
CA ALA A 229 -7.62 27.19 29.83
C ALA A 229 -6.54 28.29 29.79
N LEU A 230 -5.51 28.11 28.96
CA LEU A 230 -4.44 29.10 28.81
C LEU A 230 -4.97 30.41 28.20
N ARG A 231 -5.90 30.34 27.24
CA ARG A 231 -6.52 31.54 26.65
C ARG A 231 -7.33 32.34 27.67
N ASN A 232 -8.07 31.65 28.54
CA ASN A 232 -8.82 32.30 29.62
C ASN A 232 -7.89 32.98 30.62
N GLU A 233 -6.79 32.33 31.00
CA GLU A 233 -5.77 32.90 31.88
C GLU A 233 -5.09 34.14 31.28
N MET A 234 -4.73 34.08 29.98
CA MET A 234 -4.15 35.26 29.32
C MET A 234 -5.15 36.43 29.24
N ASN A 235 -6.43 36.16 29.00
CA ASN A 235 -7.47 37.18 28.95
C ASN A 235 -7.70 37.85 30.31
N THR A 236 -7.67 37.08 31.40
CA THR A 236 -7.80 37.64 32.75
C THR A 236 -6.59 38.50 33.12
N MET A 237 -5.37 38.03 32.84
CA MET A 237 -4.15 38.81 33.07
C MET A 237 -4.14 40.12 32.26
N TYR A 238 -4.54 40.08 30.99
CA TYR A 238 -4.60 41.29 30.16
C TYR A 238 -5.61 42.31 30.70
N THR A 239 -6.80 41.84 31.09
CA THR A 239 -7.86 42.71 31.63
C THR A 239 -7.42 43.33 32.96
N GLN A 240 -6.72 42.57 33.81
CA GLN A 240 -6.15 43.08 35.06
C GLN A 240 -5.05 44.12 34.84
N ALA A 241 -4.20 43.95 33.82
CA ALA A 241 -3.09 44.85 33.54
C ALA A 241 -3.49 46.14 32.81
N THR A 242 -4.49 46.09 31.93
CA THR A 242 -4.85 47.21 31.04
C THR A 242 -6.17 47.88 31.41
N GLY A 243 -7.04 47.23 32.19
CA GLY A 243 -8.38 47.72 32.50
C GLY A 243 -9.38 47.62 31.34
N GLU A 244 -8.96 47.11 30.18
CA GLU A 244 -9.79 46.92 28.98
C GLU A 244 -10.04 45.44 28.69
N PRO A 245 -11.18 45.09 28.07
CA PRO A 245 -11.47 43.71 27.69
C PRO A 245 -10.46 43.17 26.66
N ALA A 246 -10.02 41.92 26.85
CA ALA A 246 -9.05 41.28 25.97
C ALA A 246 -9.56 41.16 24.51
N PRO A 247 -8.78 41.62 23.50
CA PRO A 247 -9.14 41.48 22.10
C PRO A 247 -9.15 40.01 21.64
N ALA A 248 -9.90 39.71 20.57
CA ALA A 248 -10.04 38.35 20.03
C ALA A 248 -8.70 37.63 19.74
N ASN A 249 -7.68 38.38 19.30
CA ASN A 249 -6.33 37.87 19.02
C ASN A 249 -5.27 38.56 19.90
N LEU A 250 -5.37 38.35 21.22
CA LEU A 250 -4.49 38.93 22.23
C LEU A 250 -2.98 38.80 21.91
N ALA A 251 -2.52 37.60 21.51
CA ALA A 251 -1.12 37.35 21.20
C ALA A 251 -0.58 38.25 20.06
N ALA A 252 -1.40 38.49 19.03
CA ALA A 252 -1.03 39.36 17.92
C ALA A 252 -0.97 40.84 18.35
N THR A 253 -1.90 41.26 19.22
CA THR A 253 -1.94 42.64 19.76
C THR A 253 -0.72 42.93 20.63
N VAL A 254 -0.39 42.03 21.57
CA VAL A 254 0.78 42.18 22.46
C VAL A 254 2.08 42.17 21.65
N THR A 255 2.22 41.24 20.70
CA THR A 255 3.42 41.16 19.85
C THR A 255 3.61 42.43 19.01
N ARG A 256 2.52 42.98 18.47
CA ARG A 256 2.57 44.22 17.69
C ARG A 256 2.95 45.42 18.56
N ALA A 257 2.36 45.54 19.74
CA ALA A 257 2.66 46.61 20.70
C ALA A 257 4.13 46.57 21.17
N ALA A 258 4.64 45.37 21.47
CA ALA A 258 6.03 45.18 21.88
C ALA A 258 7.02 45.58 20.76
N ARG A 259 6.72 45.21 19.51
CA ARG A 259 7.56 45.58 18.35
C ARG A 259 7.52 47.07 18.03
N SER A 260 6.36 47.71 18.09
CA SER A 260 6.23 49.14 17.79
C SER A 260 6.96 50.02 18.81
N GLY A 261 7.01 49.63 20.09
CA GLY A 261 7.76 50.38 21.10
C GLY A 261 9.27 50.35 20.88
N GLN A 262 9.81 49.21 20.46
CA GLN A 262 11.26 49.01 20.31
C GLN A 262 11.87 49.66 19.06
N VAL A 263 11.09 49.80 17.98
CA VAL A 263 11.55 50.43 16.72
C VAL A 263 11.62 51.95 16.88
N GLY A 264 10.57 52.59 17.41
CA GLY A 264 10.52 54.05 17.53
C GLY A 264 11.60 54.65 18.44
N GLU A 265 12.01 53.95 19.50
CA GLU A 265 13.06 54.39 20.42
C GLU A 265 14.46 54.34 19.77
N ARG A 266 14.75 53.31 18.97
CA ARG A 266 16.03 53.17 18.26
C ARG A 266 16.20 54.20 17.14
N ASP A 267 15.13 54.50 16.41
CA ASP A 267 15.17 55.43 15.28
C ASP A 267 15.42 56.88 15.75
N PHE A 268 14.77 57.30 16.84
CA PHE A 268 15.03 58.62 17.46
C PHE A 268 16.48 58.80 17.91
N LEU A 269 17.05 57.80 18.61
CA LEU A 269 18.43 57.85 19.09
C LEU A 269 19.45 57.89 17.94
N SER A 270 19.15 57.21 16.84
CA SER A 270 20.00 57.20 15.65
C SER A 270 19.98 58.55 14.93
N LEU A 271 18.79 59.13 14.72
CA LEU A 271 18.61 60.44 14.09
C LEU A 271 19.20 61.57 14.93
N SER A 272 18.96 61.56 16.24
CA SER A 272 19.51 62.59 17.13
C SER A 272 21.03 62.56 17.15
N ARG A 273 21.66 61.38 17.16
CA ARG A 273 23.12 61.26 17.07
C ARG A 273 23.67 61.86 15.77
N ALA A 274 23.09 61.51 14.62
CA ALA A 274 23.50 62.04 13.31
C ALA A 274 23.38 63.57 13.26
N LEU A 275 22.26 64.10 13.76
CA LEU A 275 22.04 65.54 13.85
C LEU A 275 23.09 66.24 14.73
N PHE A 276 23.37 65.71 15.93
CA PHE A 276 24.36 66.32 16.83
C PHE A 276 25.79 66.21 16.29
N GLU A 277 26.12 65.14 15.56
CA GLU A 277 27.42 64.97 14.90
C GLU A 277 27.61 65.91 13.70
N GLY A 278 26.53 66.29 13.00
CA GLY A 278 26.58 67.32 11.96
C GLY A 278 26.74 68.72 12.55
N LEU A 279 25.99 69.04 13.60
CA LEU A 279 26.02 70.36 14.23
C LEU A 279 27.30 70.62 15.04
N SER A 280 27.97 69.59 15.58
CA SER A 280 29.22 69.76 16.33
C SER A 280 30.41 70.27 15.51
N THR A 281 30.28 70.33 14.18
CA THR A 281 31.33 70.84 13.29
C THR A 281 31.27 72.37 13.16
N THR A 282 30.19 73.01 13.66
CA THR A 282 29.96 74.46 13.56
C THR A 282 29.85 75.08 14.96
N ASP A 283 30.87 75.85 15.37
CA ASP A 283 31.02 76.34 16.75
C ASP A 283 30.04 77.45 17.19
N GLU A 284 29.05 77.82 16.37
CA GLU A 284 28.22 79.03 16.61
C GLU A 284 26.70 78.80 16.44
N VAL A 285 26.20 77.62 16.82
CA VAL A 285 24.77 77.24 16.67
C VAL A 285 24.17 76.77 18.00
N VAL A 286 23.04 77.37 18.40
CA VAL A 286 22.26 76.94 19.58
C VAL A 286 20.92 76.34 19.14
N ILE A 287 20.57 75.18 19.70
CA ILE A 287 19.27 74.54 19.45
C ILE A 287 18.27 75.02 20.52
N ASP A 288 17.20 75.69 20.10
CA ASP A 288 16.12 76.17 20.98
C ASP A 288 15.10 75.05 21.26
N THR A 289 14.65 74.36 20.20
CA THR A 289 13.65 73.29 20.31
C THR A 289 13.99 72.11 19.41
N LEU A 290 13.70 70.91 19.89
CA LEU A 290 13.86 69.64 19.17
C LEU A 290 12.57 68.82 19.27
N ARG A 291 12.01 68.39 18.15
CA ARG A 291 10.79 67.56 18.10
C ARG A 291 10.95 66.42 17.11
N TYR A 292 10.70 65.20 17.57
CA TYR A 292 10.72 63.99 16.74
C TYR A 292 9.30 63.58 16.32
N ASP A 293 9.14 63.27 15.03
CA ASP A 293 7.94 62.64 14.49
C ASP A 293 8.26 61.21 14.03
N SER A 294 7.80 60.21 14.79
CA SER A 294 8.04 58.80 14.50
C SER A 294 7.29 58.26 13.28
N ARG A 295 6.27 58.97 12.77
CA ARG A 295 5.55 58.56 11.56
C ARG A 295 6.30 58.96 10.29
N ARG A 296 7.02 60.09 10.34
CA ARG A 296 7.79 60.62 9.21
C ARG A 296 9.28 60.34 9.31
N ASN A 297 9.75 59.91 10.48
CA ASN A 297 11.17 59.72 10.78
C ASN A 297 11.97 61.02 10.57
N GLU A 298 11.39 62.14 11.05
CA GLU A 298 11.95 63.49 10.89
C GLU A 298 12.16 64.14 12.25
N ILE A 299 13.22 64.93 12.36
CA ILE A 299 13.46 65.83 13.48
C ILE A 299 13.21 67.26 13.00
N SER A 300 12.19 67.92 13.55
CA SER A 300 12.00 69.35 13.40
C SER A 300 12.72 70.07 14.52
N LEU A 301 13.49 71.09 14.16
CA LEU A 301 14.36 71.80 15.09
C LEU A 301 14.34 73.30 14.83
N ARG A 302 14.64 74.07 15.87
CA ARG A 302 14.78 75.52 15.79
C ARG A 302 16.19 75.90 16.22
N LEU A 303 16.89 76.61 15.34
CA LEU A 303 18.27 77.03 15.53
C LEU A 303 18.35 78.54 15.75
N ILE A 304 19.30 78.94 16.59
CA ILE A 304 19.73 80.31 16.77
C ILE A 304 21.18 80.39 16.28
N TYR A 305 21.46 81.28 15.34
CA TYR A 305 22.80 81.53 14.79
C TYR A 305 23.09 83.04 14.64
N SER A 306 24.37 83.37 14.55
CA SER A 306 24.92 84.73 14.50
C SER A 306 24.82 85.39 13.13
N ASP A 307 24.93 84.63 12.04
CA ASP A 307 24.95 85.13 10.67
C ASP A 307 24.19 84.23 9.67
N PHE A 308 23.69 84.82 8.58
CA PHE A 308 22.94 84.12 7.53
C PHE A 308 23.79 83.09 6.77
N GLU A 309 25.12 83.29 6.71
CA GLU A 309 26.03 82.36 6.03
C GLU A 309 26.06 80.99 6.72
N THR A 310 25.94 80.97 8.06
CA THR A 310 25.95 79.77 8.89
C THR A 310 24.83 78.80 8.52
N ALA A 311 23.64 79.30 8.19
CA ALA A 311 22.51 78.44 7.79
C ALA A 311 22.79 77.65 6.50
N GLY A 312 23.44 78.29 5.52
CA GLY A 312 23.80 77.66 4.25
C GLY A 312 24.98 76.68 4.39
N GLN A 313 25.91 76.96 5.29
CA GLN A 313 27.03 76.06 5.61
C GLN A 313 26.54 74.77 6.27
N ILE A 314 25.57 74.85 7.19
CA ILE A 314 24.95 73.69 7.83
C ILE A 314 24.26 72.81 6.78
N GLU A 315 23.43 73.40 5.92
CA GLU A 315 22.74 72.65 4.87
C GLU A 315 23.71 71.96 3.90
N THR A 316 24.82 72.62 3.56
CA THR A 316 25.86 72.03 2.70
C THR A 316 26.57 70.88 3.38
N THR A 317 26.92 71.03 4.66
CA THR A 317 27.60 69.99 5.47
C THR A 317 26.75 68.72 5.58
N PHE A 318 25.45 68.86 5.82
CA PHE A 318 24.53 67.72 5.87
C PHE A 318 24.32 67.09 4.49
N ARG A 319 24.25 67.90 3.42
CA ARG A 319 24.14 67.40 2.04
C ARG A 319 25.36 66.57 1.62
N GLU A 320 26.57 67.00 1.98
CA GLU A 320 27.81 66.27 1.71
C GLU A 320 27.86 64.91 2.42
N ARG A 321 27.19 64.78 3.56
CA ARG A 321 27.04 63.52 4.31
C ARG A 321 25.90 62.63 3.79
N GLY A 322 25.21 63.05 2.73
CA GLY A 322 24.06 62.31 2.17
C GLY A 322 22.79 62.43 3.01
N GLU A 323 22.73 63.41 3.92
CA GLU A 323 21.60 63.66 4.81
C GLU A 323 20.78 64.85 4.32
N ARG A 324 19.47 64.85 4.60
CA ARG A 324 18.58 65.92 4.16
C ARG A 324 18.33 66.87 5.32
N PHE A 325 18.93 68.04 5.21
CA PHE A 325 18.68 69.16 6.10
C PHE A 325 18.05 70.29 5.29
N VAL A 326 16.81 70.65 5.59
CA VAL A 326 16.09 71.73 4.89
C VAL A 326 15.90 72.88 5.86
N SER A 327 16.54 74.01 5.56
CA SER A 327 16.33 75.26 6.29
C SER A 327 15.05 75.93 5.79
N GLY A 328 14.19 76.32 6.72
CA GLY A 328 12.90 76.95 6.50
C GLY A 328 12.98 78.47 6.62
N ALA A 329 11.90 79.08 7.13
CA ALA A 329 11.84 80.53 7.30
C ALA A 329 12.81 81.01 8.40
N VAL A 330 13.51 82.11 8.12
CA VAL A 330 14.41 82.77 9.06
C VAL A 330 13.78 84.07 9.54
N ARG A 331 13.89 84.36 10.84
CA ARG A 331 13.41 85.61 11.44
C ARG A 331 14.50 86.23 12.31
N GLU A 332 14.67 87.53 12.21
CA GLU A 332 15.57 88.28 13.08
C GLU A 332 14.84 88.71 14.35
N GLN A 333 15.41 88.41 15.51
CA GLN A 333 14.85 88.81 16.80
C GLN A 333 15.98 89.20 17.76
N GLY A 334 16.08 90.50 18.07
CA GLY A 334 17.01 91.01 19.09
C GLY A 334 18.49 90.85 18.74
N GLY A 335 18.86 90.92 17.45
CA GLY A 335 20.26 90.79 16.99
C GLY A 335 20.75 89.34 16.80
N ALA A 336 19.86 88.35 16.91
CA ALA A 336 20.11 86.96 16.57
C ALA A 336 19.12 86.46 15.50
N LEU A 337 19.56 85.51 14.68
CA LEU A 337 18.75 84.90 13.62
C LEU A 337 18.17 83.58 14.09
N LEU A 338 16.84 83.46 14.00
CA LEU A 338 16.08 82.29 14.37
C LEU A 338 15.62 81.56 13.11
N GLY A 339 16.14 80.36 12.87
CA GLY A 339 15.79 79.51 11.74
C GLY A 339 15.01 78.27 12.17
N GLU A 340 13.97 77.92 11.43
CA GLU A 340 13.34 76.60 11.53
C GLU A 340 13.99 75.65 10.54
N ALA A 341 14.25 74.40 10.93
CA ALA A 341 14.79 73.40 10.01
C ALA A 341 14.17 72.02 10.26
N VAL A 342 14.18 71.20 9.21
CA VAL A 342 13.78 69.81 9.27
C VAL A 342 14.95 68.94 8.84
N PHE A 343 15.28 67.97 9.68
CA PHE A 343 16.31 66.98 9.45
C PHE A 343 15.69 65.60 9.25
N SER A 344 16.14 64.88 8.22
CA SER A 344 15.79 63.49 8.00
C SER A 344 16.96 62.68 7.45
N SER A 345 17.08 61.43 7.92
CA SER A 345 18.08 60.49 7.38
C SER A 345 17.54 59.90 6.07
N GLY A 346 17.98 60.42 4.94
CA GLY A 346 17.63 59.88 3.62
C GLY A 346 17.64 60.94 2.53
N GLY A 347 18.73 61.01 1.77
CA GLY A 347 18.71 61.58 0.43
C GLY A 347 17.96 60.65 -0.52
N GLU A 348 17.06 61.21 -1.33
CA GLU A 348 16.47 60.53 -2.50
C GLU A 348 17.63 60.08 -3.41
N SER A 349 17.75 58.78 -3.66
CA SER A 349 18.52 58.24 -4.78
C SER A 349 17.71 58.27 -6.06
#